data_AF-A0A328YWQ3-F1
#
_entry.id   AF-A0A328YWQ3-F1
#
_cell.length_a   1.000
_cell.length_b   1.000
_cell.length_c   1.000
_cell.angle_alpha   90.00
_cell.angle_beta   90.00
_cell.angle_gamma   90.00
#
_symmetry.space_group_name_H-M   'P 1'
#
loop_
_entity.id
_entity.type
_entity.pdbx_description
1 polymer ?
#
loop_
_entity_poly.entity_id
_entity_poly.type
_entity_poly.pdbx_seq_one_letter_code
_entity_poly.pdbx_strand_id
1 'polypeptide(L)'
;MAPTLSTPPTQRRVVWGVRILLALAFGAAGIAKLAGVPQMVQVFDAIGFGTWFRYLTGAVEIAGAALLLVPATGFLGGLLLTATMVCATATHLVLIGGNPAPAMVLGVLSAFVAWRQRPAR
;
A
#
# COMPACT_ATOMS: atom_id res chain seq x y z
N MET A 1 -5.04 -28.43 -26.08
CA MET A 1 -5.17 -26.98 -26.36
C MET A 1 -5.92 -26.36 -25.19
N ALA A 2 -5.21 -25.76 -24.23
CA ALA A 2 -5.85 -25.20 -23.04
C ALA A 2 -6.52 -23.85 -23.41
N PRO A 3 -7.77 -23.59 -23.02
CA PRO A 3 -8.44 -22.33 -23.32
C PRO A 3 -7.71 -21.19 -22.61
N THR A 4 -7.20 -20.22 -23.37
CA THR A 4 -6.69 -18.95 -22.84
C THR A 4 -7.88 -18.14 -22.34
N LEU A 5 -8.20 -18.27 -21.05
CA LEU A 5 -9.28 -17.48 -20.44
C LEU A 5 -8.89 -15.99 -20.48
N SER A 6 -9.45 -15.26 -21.43
CA SER A 6 -9.30 -13.82 -21.54
C SER A 6 -9.99 -13.15 -20.35
N THR A 7 -9.25 -12.30 -19.62
CA THR A 7 -9.79 -11.59 -18.45
C THR A 7 -10.95 -10.68 -18.89
N PRO A 8 -12.16 -10.78 -18.29
CA PRO A 8 -13.30 -9.95 -18.68
C PRO A 8 -12.98 -8.45 -18.58
N PRO A 9 -13.51 -7.60 -19.48
CA PRO A 9 -13.25 -6.16 -19.48
C PRO A 9 -13.67 -5.48 -18.15
N THR A 10 -14.73 -5.97 -17.52
CA THR A 10 -15.19 -5.52 -16.20
C THR A 10 -14.14 -5.75 -15.12
N GLN A 11 -13.50 -6.92 -15.11
CA GLN A 11 -12.48 -7.24 -14.13
C GLN A 11 -11.24 -6.36 -14.27
N ARG A 12 -10.86 -6.02 -15.51
CA ARG A 12 -9.77 -5.07 -15.77
C ARG A 12 -10.09 -3.68 -15.21
N ARG A 13 -11.32 -3.20 -15.39
CA ARG A 13 -11.78 -1.91 -14.85
C ARG A 13 -11.76 -1.90 -13.32
N VAL A 14 -12.21 -2.98 -12.68
CA VAL A 14 -12.19 -3.11 -11.21
C VAL A 14 -10.77 -3.03 -10.68
N VAL A 15 -9.83 -3.81 -11.24
CA VAL A 15 -8.41 -3.80 -10.79
C VAL A 15 -7.82 -2.40 -10.93
N TRP A 16 -8.08 -1.70 -12.03
CA TRP A 16 -7.63 -0.33 -12.21
C TRP A 16 -8.26 0.65 -11.22
N GLY A 17 -9.56 0.51 -10.92
CA GLY A 17 -10.22 1.29 -9.89
C GLY A 17 -9.56 1.13 -8.53
N VAL A 18 -9.27 -0.12 -8.13
CA VAL A 18 -8.55 -0.40 -6.87
C VAL A 18 -7.13 0.18 -6.90
N ARG A 19 -6.40 0.07 -8.02
CA ARG A 19 -5.05 0.62 -8.16
C ARG A 19 -5.03 2.14 -8.00
N ILE A 20 -5.98 2.85 -8.62
CA ILE A 20 -6.10 4.31 -8.49
C ILE A 20 -6.45 4.70 -7.04
N LEU A 21 -7.42 4.01 -6.44
CA LEU A 21 -7.78 4.23 -5.04
C LEU A 21 -6.58 4.09 -4.10
N LEU A 22 -5.83 2.98 -4.25
CA LEU A 22 -4.65 2.73 -3.43
C LEU A 22 -3.55 3.75 -3.72
N ALA A 23 -3.29 4.09 -4.98
CA ALA A 23 -2.28 5.08 -5.33
C ALA A 23 -2.59 6.46 -4.73
N LEU A 24 -3.85 6.88 -4.73
CA LEU A 24 -4.28 8.10 -4.06
C LEU A 24 -4.13 8.01 -2.54
N ALA A 25 -4.58 6.92 -1.93
CA ALA A 25 -4.51 6.72 -0.48
C ALA A 25 -3.07 6.69 0.03
N PHE A 26 -2.21 5.86 -0.56
CA PHE A 26 -0.80 5.74 -0.19
C PHE A 26 0.02 6.96 -0.61
N GLY A 27 -0.29 7.56 -1.77
CA GLY A 27 0.34 8.81 -2.19
C GLY A 27 0.06 9.93 -1.19
N ALA A 28 -1.21 10.13 -0.81
CA ALA A 28 -1.58 11.13 0.20
C ALA A 28 -0.99 10.82 1.58
N ALA A 29 -1.05 9.56 2.03
CA ALA A 29 -0.48 9.16 3.31
C ALA A 29 1.04 9.34 3.35
N GLY A 30 1.74 8.98 2.28
CA GLY A 30 3.19 9.12 2.16
C GLY A 30 3.60 10.59 2.09
N ILE A 31 2.90 11.41 1.29
CA ILE A 31 3.12 12.86 1.24
C ILE A 31 2.88 13.48 2.61
N ALA A 32 1.80 13.12 3.31
CA ALA A 32 1.53 13.61 4.66
C ALA A 32 2.65 13.25 5.65
N LYS A 33 3.20 12.03 5.54
CA LYS A 33 4.38 11.61 6.31
C LYS A 33 5.59 12.45 5.96
N LEU A 34 5.90 12.72 4.69
CA LEU A 34 7.07 13.53 4.31
C LEU A 34 6.92 15.02 4.67
N ALA A 35 5.72 15.57 4.50
CA ALA A 35 5.38 16.95 4.82
C ALA A 35 5.34 17.24 6.33
N GLY A 36 5.42 16.21 7.17
CA GLY A 36 5.41 16.37 8.63
C GLY A 36 4.07 16.82 9.16
N VAL A 37 2.96 16.34 8.58
CA VAL A 37 1.61 16.60 9.10
C VAL A 37 1.56 16.20 10.59
N PRO A 38 1.04 17.06 11.50
CA PRO A 38 1.17 16.85 12.95
C PRO A 38 0.72 15.46 13.42
N GLN A 39 -0.39 14.96 12.88
CA GLN A 39 -0.89 13.62 13.18
C GLN A 39 0.12 12.51 12.80
N MET A 40 0.79 12.63 11.65
CA MET A 40 1.79 11.64 11.22
C MET A 40 3.06 11.72 12.07
N VAL A 41 3.45 12.92 12.50
CA VAL A 41 4.58 13.10 13.41
C VAL A 41 4.28 12.43 14.75
N GLN A 42 3.12 12.72 15.35
CA GLN A 42 2.68 12.13 16.62
C GLN A 42 2.65 10.60 16.59
N VAL A 43 2.12 9.99 15.51
CA VAL A 43 2.09 8.54 15.36
C VAL A 43 3.50 7.95 15.34
N PHE A 44 4.42 8.53 14.57
CA PHE A 44 5.78 8.00 14.45
C PHE A 44 6.66 8.29 15.68
N ASP A 45 6.40 9.38 16.39
CA ASP A 45 7.04 9.66 17.68
C ASP A 45 6.61 8.62 18.72
N ALA A 46 5.33 8.23 18.73
CA ALA A 46 4.84 7.15 19.60
C ALA A 46 5.46 5.78 19.28
N ILE A 47 5.86 5.52 18.02
CA ILE A 47 6.59 4.29 17.64
C ILE A 47 8.00 4.30 18.25
N GLY A 48 8.62 5.46 18.39
CA GLY A 48 9.90 5.62 19.09
C GLY A 48 11.16 5.29 18.30
N PHE A 49 11.06 4.95 17.01
CA PHE A 49 12.24 4.68 16.15
C PHE A 49 12.90 5.94 15.58
N GLY A 50 12.31 7.11 15.85
CA GLY A 50 12.80 8.41 15.42
C GLY A 50 12.31 8.84 14.04
N THR A 51 12.60 10.10 13.71
CA THR A 51 12.05 10.81 12.55
C THR A 51 12.42 10.18 11.19
N TRP A 52 13.59 9.57 11.08
CA TRP A 52 14.05 8.94 9.84
C TRP A 52 13.10 7.81 9.40
N PHE A 53 12.50 7.08 10.35
CA PHE A 53 11.57 5.99 10.07
C PHE A 53 10.27 6.50 9.43
N ARG A 54 9.80 7.69 9.85
CA ARG A 54 8.68 8.40 9.20
C ARG A 54 8.99 8.72 7.75
N TYR A 55 10.17 9.27 7.48
CA TYR A 55 10.58 9.61 6.12
C TYR A 55 10.74 8.36 5.25
N LEU A 56 11.36 7.30 5.76
CA LEU A 56 11.49 6.03 5.05
C LEU A 56 10.12 5.46 4.69
N THR A 57 9.20 5.40 5.65
CA THR A 57 7.86 4.85 5.42
C THR A 57 7.08 5.68 4.40
N GLY A 58 7.16 7.01 4.50
CA GLY A 58 6.53 7.91 3.51
C GLY A 58 7.09 7.73 2.11
N ALA A 59 8.41 7.59 1.97
CA ALA A 59 9.05 7.33 0.67
C ALA A 59 8.63 5.98 0.08
N VAL A 60 8.56 4.93 0.91
CA VAL A 60 8.11 3.59 0.51
C VAL A 60 6.65 3.62 0.04
N GLU A 61 5.77 4.33 0.73
CA GLU A 61 4.36 4.46 0.33
C GLU A 61 4.20 5.19 -1.00
N ILE A 62 4.93 6.28 -1.22
CA ILE A 62 4.91 7.02 -2.50
C ILE A 62 5.47 6.17 -3.63
N ALA A 63 6.59 5.48 -3.40
CA ALA A 63 7.17 4.57 -4.38
C ALA A 63 6.20 3.44 -4.74
N GLY A 64 5.57 2.82 -3.74
CA GLY A 64 4.55 1.80 -3.94
C GLY A 64 3.35 2.32 -4.73
N ALA A 65 2.85 3.52 -4.41
CA ALA A 65 1.78 4.18 -5.14
C ALA A 65 2.15 4.43 -6.61
N ALA A 66 3.36 4.89 -6.89
CA ALA A 66 3.84 5.10 -8.26
C ALA A 66 3.94 3.78 -9.04
N LEU A 67 4.47 2.71 -8.41
CA LEU A 67 4.50 1.38 -9.01
C LEU A 67 3.10 0.83 -9.30
N LEU A 68 2.10 1.13 -8.46
CA LEU A 68 0.72 0.75 -8.73
C LEU A 68 0.12 1.43 -9.96
N LEU A 69 0.60 2.59 -10.39
CA LEU A 69 0.07 3.28 -11.57
C LEU A 69 0.64 2.73 -12.87
N VAL A 70 1.82 2.10 -12.85
CA VAL A 70 2.45 1.51 -14.02
C VAL A 70 2.03 0.03 -14.16
N PRO A 71 1.36 -0.38 -15.24
CA PRO A 71 0.84 -1.75 -15.39
C PRO A 71 1.90 -2.84 -15.27
N ALA A 72 3.11 -2.57 -15.77
CA ALA A 72 4.22 -3.53 -15.75
C ALA A 72 4.76 -3.79 -14.33
N THR A 73 4.60 -2.84 -13.40
CA THR A 73 5.15 -2.94 -12.04
C THR A 73 4.09 -3.03 -10.94
N GLY A 74 2.81 -3.08 -11.31
CA GLY A 74 1.70 -3.13 -10.36
C GLY A 74 1.74 -4.33 -9.41
N PHE A 75 2.34 -5.46 -9.83
CA PHE A 75 2.63 -6.59 -8.93
C PHE A 75 3.57 -6.20 -7.79
N LEU A 76 4.71 -5.58 -8.14
CA LEU A 76 5.73 -5.15 -7.18
C LEU A 76 5.19 -4.06 -6.25
N GLY A 77 4.45 -3.09 -6.79
CA GLY A 77 3.79 -2.05 -6.00
C GLY A 77 2.82 -2.63 -4.98
N GLY A 78 1.97 -3.58 -5.41
CA GLY A 78 1.04 -4.26 -4.51
C GLY A 78 1.76 -5.05 -3.41
N LEU A 79 2.84 -5.75 -3.74
CA LEU A 79 3.64 -6.54 -2.79
C LEU A 79 4.32 -5.65 -1.74
N LEU A 80 4.97 -4.57 -2.21
CA LEU A 80 5.64 -3.59 -1.35
C LEU A 80 4.65 -2.99 -0.35
N LEU A 81 3.51 -2.49 -0.84
CA LEU A 81 2.50 -1.86 0.01
C LEU A 81 1.82 -2.86 0.95
N THR A 82 1.63 -4.11 0.52
CA THR A 82 1.14 -5.19 1.40
C THR A 82 2.10 -5.41 2.55
N ALA A 83 3.39 -5.56 2.28
CA ALA A 83 4.41 -5.74 3.32
C ALA A 83 4.44 -4.55 4.29
N THR A 84 4.38 -3.31 3.76
CA THR A 84 4.30 -2.10 4.59
C THR A 84 3.07 -2.11 5.50
N MET A 85 1.91 -2.53 5.00
CA MET A 85 0.68 -2.59 5.80
C MET A 85 0.67 -3.71 6.84
N VAL A 86 1.35 -4.83 6.58
CA VAL A 86 1.57 -5.86 7.60
C VAL A 86 2.41 -5.29 8.75
N CYS A 87 3.49 -4.59 8.44
CA CYS A 87 4.30 -3.91 9.46
C CYS A 87 3.50 -2.84 10.21
N ALA A 88 2.75 -2.00 9.50
CA ALA A 88 1.92 -0.95 10.12
C ALA A 88 0.85 -1.53 11.05
N THR A 89 0.21 -2.63 10.63
CA THR A 89 -0.77 -3.36 11.45
C THR A 89 -0.11 -3.92 12.72
N ALA A 90 1.05 -4.55 12.58
CA ALA A 90 1.81 -5.07 13.73
C ALA A 90 2.20 -3.94 14.70
N THR A 91 2.65 -2.79 14.19
CA THR A 91 2.96 -1.61 15.01
C THR A 91 1.75 -1.12 15.80
N HIS A 92 0.57 -1.04 15.19
CA HIS A 92 -0.67 -0.68 15.90
C HIS A 92 -1.06 -1.71 16.96
N LEU A 93 -0.89 -3.00 16.68
CA LEU A 93 -1.28 -4.05 17.63
C LEU A 93 -0.29 -4.21 18.80
N VAL A 94 1.00 -3.97 18.57
CA VAL A 94 2.07 -4.34 19.51
C VAL A 94 2.74 -3.13 20.16
N LEU A 95 2.87 -2.00 19.47
CA LEU A 95 3.69 -0.87 19.93
C LEU A 95 2.85 0.32 20.41
N ILE A 96 1.92 0.81 19.58
CA ILE A 96 1.26 2.11 19.82
C ILE A 96 -0.24 1.99 20.16
N GLY A 97 -0.83 0.81 20.00
CA GLY A 97 -2.28 0.63 20.13
C GLY A 97 -3.08 1.33 19.03
N GLY A 98 -4.33 1.65 19.34
CA GLY A 98 -5.25 2.31 18.43
C GLY A 98 -5.96 1.36 17.46
N ASN A 99 -6.52 1.92 16.39
CA ASN A 99 -7.33 1.16 15.43
C ASN A 99 -6.48 0.71 14.22
N PRO A 100 -6.17 -0.60 14.06
CA PRO A 100 -5.42 -1.12 12.91
C PRO A 100 -6.25 -1.26 11.63
N ALA A 101 -7.58 -1.05 11.69
CA ALA A 101 -8.48 -1.31 10.56
C ALA A 101 -8.08 -0.61 9.25
N PRO A 102 -7.65 0.67 9.24
CA PRO A 102 -7.22 1.31 7.99
C PRO A 102 -6.03 0.59 7.33
N ALA A 103 -5.02 0.20 8.12
CA ALA A 103 -3.85 -0.52 7.62
C ALA A 103 -4.25 -1.91 7.09
N MET A 104 -5.13 -2.61 7.78
CA MET A 104 -5.63 -3.91 7.35
C MET A 104 -6.40 -3.83 6.03
N VAL A 105 -7.32 -2.86 5.89
CA VAL A 105 -8.11 -2.67 4.66
C VAL A 105 -7.20 -2.35 3.47
N LEU A 106 -6.28 -1.40 3.64
CA LEU A 106 -5.33 -1.05 2.58
C LEU A 106 -4.39 -2.21 2.26
N GLY A 107 -4.00 -3.00 3.26
CA GLY A 107 -3.18 -4.20 3.09
C GLY A 107 -3.89 -5.28 2.27
N VAL A 108 -5.16 -5.57 2.58
CA VAL A 108 -5.97 -6.54 1.83
C VAL A 108 -6.18 -6.10 0.38
N LEU A 109 -6.48 -4.81 0.15
CA LEU A 109 -6.63 -4.28 -1.21
C LEU A 109 -5.31 -4.34 -1.99
N SER A 110 -4.18 -4.03 -1.36
CA SER A 110 -2.84 -4.14 -1.95
C SER A 110 -2.50 -5.58 -2.30
N ALA A 111 -2.80 -6.52 -1.40
CA ALA A 111 -2.60 -7.95 -1.60
C ALA A 111 -3.47 -8.48 -2.74
N PHE A 112 -4.73 -8.03 -2.84
CA PHE A 112 -5.61 -8.33 -3.96
C PHE A 112 -4.99 -7.87 -5.29
N VAL A 113 -4.50 -6.62 -5.36
CA VAL A 113 -3.85 -6.10 -6.57
C VAL A 113 -2.60 -6.89 -6.94
N ALA A 114 -1.76 -7.25 -5.97
CA ALA A 114 -0.59 -8.09 -6.18
C ALA A 114 -0.99 -9.47 -6.73
N TRP A 115 -1.95 -10.13 -6.07
CA TRP A 115 -2.43 -11.44 -6.51
C TRP A 115 -3.01 -11.42 -7.93
N ARG A 116 -3.75 -10.37 -8.29
CA ARG A 116 -4.36 -10.20 -9.61
C ARG A 116 -3.35 -9.88 -10.71
N GLN A 117 -2.23 -9.24 -10.39
CA GLN A 117 -1.18 -8.86 -11.35
C GLN A 117 0.03 -9.80 -11.30
N ARG A 118 -0.07 -10.94 -10.61
CA ARG A 118 1.01 -11.93 -10.55
C ARG A 118 1.47 -12.32 -11.97
N PRO A 119 2.79 -12.29 -12.26
CA PRO A 119 3.31 -12.77 -13.54
C PRO A 119 2.92 -14.24 -13.73
N ALA A 120 2.37 -14.56 -14.91
CA ALA A 120 2.21 -15.96 -15.31
C ALA A 120 3.63 -16.54 -15.52
N ARG A 121 3.94 -17.63 -14.83
CA ARG A 121 5.17 -18.40 -15.04
C ARG A 121 5.11 -19.17 -16.35
#